data_AF-A0A4P9YZ35-F1
#
_entry.id   AF-A0A4P9YZ35-F1
#
_cell.length_a   1.000
_cell.length_b   1.000
_cell.length_c   1.000
_cell.angle_alpha   90.00
_cell.angle_beta   90.00
_cell.angle_gamma   90.00
#
_symmetry.space_group_name_H-M   'P 1'
#
loop_
_entity.id
_entity.type
_entity.pdbx_description
1 polymer ?
#
loop_
_entity_poly.entity_id
_entity_poly.type
_entity_poly.pdbx_seq_one_letter_code
_entity_poly.pdbx_strand_id
1 'polypeptide(L)'
;EKKKWEPPIPTRVGKKKRKGADTANKLPAVFPTTRCRLKLLKLERIKDYMLMEEEFVINQERLKPQDEKNQEERSRVDDLRGSPMGVGTLVEII
;
A
#
# COMPACT_ATOMS: atom_id res chain seq x y z
N GLU A 1 44.73 -25.95 -10.69
CA GLU A 1 43.57 -25.88 -9.77
C GLU A 1 42.48 -25.01 -10.40
N LYS A 2 41.23 -25.47 -10.44
CA LYS A 2 40.13 -24.72 -11.06
C LYS A 2 39.65 -23.66 -10.07
N LYS A 3 39.69 -22.38 -10.46
CA LYS A 3 39.20 -21.26 -9.63
C LYS A 3 37.73 -21.53 -9.26
N LYS A 4 37.44 -21.55 -7.95
CA LYS A 4 36.07 -21.63 -7.44
C LYS A 4 35.30 -20.41 -7.94
N TRP A 5 34.16 -20.67 -8.57
CA TRP A 5 33.26 -19.64 -9.04
C TRP A 5 32.57 -18.99 -7.83
N GLU A 6 32.59 -17.67 -7.77
CA GLU A 6 31.84 -16.89 -6.79
C GLU A 6 30.73 -16.11 -7.51
N PRO A 7 29.50 -16.11 -6.97
CA PRO A 7 28.40 -15.36 -7.56
C PRO A 7 28.65 -13.85 -7.44
N PRO A 8 28.28 -13.05 -8.46
CA PRO A 8 28.44 -11.61 -8.42
C PRO A 8 27.56 -10.99 -7.32
N ILE A 9 28.15 -10.07 -6.56
CA ILE A 9 27.48 -9.34 -5.47
C ILE A 9 26.31 -8.54 -6.08
N PRO A 10 25.08 -8.64 -5.52
CA PRO A 10 23.93 -7.90 -6.04
C PRO A 10 24.19 -6.40 -6.05
N THR A 11 24.04 -5.77 -7.21
CA THR A 11 24.34 -4.34 -7.44
C THR A 11 23.37 -3.36 -6.78
N ARG A 12 22.32 -3.85 -6.09
CA ARG A 12 21.34 -3.00 -5.42
C ARG A 12 20.83 -3.64 -4.14
N VAL A 13 21.37 -3.21 -3.01
CA VAL A 13 20.85 -3.53 -1.67
C VAL A 13 19.75 -2.51 -1.32
N GLY A 14 18.53 -2.99 -1.06
CA GLY A 14 17.42 -2.18 -0.57
C GLY A 14 16.34 -1.79 -1.60
N LYS A 15 15.07 -1.91 -1.20
CA LYS A 15 13.93 -1.33 -1.92
C LYS A 15 13.90 0.17 -1.64
N LYS A 16 13.83 1.00 -2.69
CA LYS A 16 13.62 2.46 -2.55
C LYS A 16 12.32 2.69 -1.77
N LYS A 17 12.36 3.49 -0.69
CA LYS A 17 11.15 3.84 0.07
C LYS A 17 10.12 4.42 -0.91
N ARG A 18 8.97 3.76 -1.05
CA ARG A 18 7.88 4.26 -1.89
C ARG A 18 7.33 5.51 -1.21
N LYS A 19 7.30 6.63 -1.94
CA LYS A 19 6.59 7.85 -1.50
C LYS A 19 5.08 7.50 -1.46
N GLY A 20 4.37 8.00 -0.44
CA GLY A 20 2.99 7.65 -0.13
C GLY A 20 1.96 7.99 -1.20
N ALA A 21 0.69 7.73 -0.86
CA ALA A 21 -0.49 7.64 -1.74
C ALA A 21 -0.98 8.95 -2.42
N ASP A 22 -0.08 9.89 -2.75
CA ASP A 22 -0.45 11.21 -3.33
C ASP A 22 -1.21 11.13 -4.66
N THR A 23 -1.24 9.97 -5.32
CA THR A 23 -1.94 9.74 -6.59
C THR A 23 -3.24 8.95 -6.46
N ALA A 24 -3.58 8.41 -5.28
CA ALA A 24 -4.75 7.53 -5.14
C ALA A 24 -6.08 8.30 -5.30
N ASN A 25 -6.12 9.57 -4.91
CA ASN A 25 -7.36 10.36 -4.89
C ASN A 25 -7.59 11.22 -6.15
N LYS A 26 -6.70 11.13 -7.15
CA LYS A 26 -6.80 11.96 -8.37
C LYS A 26 -7.45 11.16 -9.49
N LEU A 27 -8.56 11.67 -10.01
CA LEU A 27 -9.15 11.12 -11.22
C LEU A 27 -8.16 11.18 -12.39
N PRO A 28 -8.15 10.17 -13.27
CA PRO A 28 -7.31 10.21 -14.46
C PRO A 28 -7.73 11.38 -15.36
N ALA A 29 -6.76 12.02 -15.99
CA ALA A 29 -7.04 13.14 -16.90
C ALA A 29 -7.82 12.65 -18.14
N VAL A 30 -8.96 13.27 -18.41
CA VAL A 30 -9.82 12.92 -19.54
C VAL A 30 -9.63 13.92 -20.69
N PHE A 31 -9.24 13.39 -21.85
CA PHE A 31 -9.16 14.14 -23.10
C PHE A 31 -10.03 13.45 -24.16
N PRO A 32 -10.74 14.19 -25.05
CA PRO A 32 -10.71 15.65 -25.24
C PRO A 32 -11.47 16.43 -24.14
N THR A 33 -11.12 17.70 -23.93
CA THR A 33 -11.79 18.57 -22.95
C THR A 33 -13.12 19.15 -23.44
N THR A 34 -13.34 19.14 -24.75
CA THR A 34 -14.56 19.63 -25.42
C THR A 34 -15.79 18.81 -25.04
N ARG A 35 -16.99 19.37 -25.28
CA ARG A 35 -18.25 18.64 -25.09
C ARG A 35 -18.43 17.65 -26.23
N CYS A 36 -18.05 16.39 -25.99
CA CYS A 36 -18.16 15.31 -26.98
C CYS A 36 -18.60 14.00 -26.32
N ARG A 37 -19.20 13.10 -27.12
CA ARG A 37 -19.66 11.78 -26.66
C ARG A 37 -18.52 10.93 -26.08
N LEU A 38 -17.30 11.07 -26.61
CA LEU A 38 -16.14 10.34 -26.12
C LEU A 38 -15.75 10.75 -24.69
N LYS A 39 -15.87 12.03 -24.33
CA LYS A 39 -15.64 12.51 -22.97
C LYS A 39 -16.66 11.91 -22.00
N LEU A 40 -17.93 11.86 -22.40
CA LEU A 40 -18.99 11.23 -21.62
C LEU A 40 -18.68 9.74 -21.38
N LEU A 41 -18.41 8.98 -22.44
CA LEU A 41 -18.08 7.54 -22.33
C LEU A 41 -16.86 7.26 -21.44
N LYS A 42 -15.84 8.14 -21.48
CA LYS A 42 -14.67 8.01 -20.59
C LYS A 42 -15.02 8.30 -19.13
N LEU A 43 -15.87 9.29 -18.86
CA LEU A 43 -16.34 9.59 -17.50
C LEU A 43 -17.25 8.48 -16.94
N GLU A 44 -18.11 7.89 -17.77
CA GLU A 44 -18.92 6.73 -17.40
C GLU A 44 -18.04 5.56 -16.97
N ARG A 45 -16.99 5.23 -17.73
CA ARG A 45 -16.05 4.18 -17.33
C ARG A 45 -15.34 4.48 -16.01
N ILE A 46 -14.94 5.73 -15.78
CA ILE A 46 -14.31 6.13 -14.52
C ILE A 46 -15.29 5.96 -13.36
N LYS A 47 -16.56 6.33 -13.56
CA LYS A 47 -17.63 6.12 -12.58
C LYS A 47 -17.83 4.64 -12.27
N ASP A 48 -17.87 3.78 -13.27
CA ASP A 48 -18.08 2.34 -13.08
C ASP A 48 -16.98 1.69 -12.23
N TYR A 49 -15.70 2.08 -12.46
CA TYR A 49 -14.59 1.61 -11.62
C TYR A 49 -14.70 2.12 -10.18
N MET A 50 -15.07 3.38 -9.97
CA MET A 50 -15.23 3.92 -8.62
C MET A 50 -16.36 3.21 -7.86
N LEU A 51 -17.49 2.94 -8.52
CA LEU A 51 -18.58 2.17 -7.90
C LEU A 51 -18.17 0.74 -7.58
N MET A 52 -17.39 0.10 -8.45
CA MET A 52 -16.87 -1.24 -8.18
C MET A 52 -15.92 -1.26 -6.97
N GLU A 53 -15.05 -0.24 -6.84
CA GLU A 53 -14.17 -0.10 -5.68
C GLU A 53 -14.96 0.17 -4.39
N GLU A 54 -15.97 1.05 -4.44
CA GLU A 54 -16.84 1.37 -3.30
C GLU A 54 -17.58 0.12 -2.80
N GLU A 55 -18.23 -0.61 -3.70
CA GLU A 55 -18.92 -1.86 -3.37
C GLU A 55 -17.95 -2.93 -2.84
N PHE A 56 -16.74 -3.01 -3.38
CA PHE A 56 -15.72 -3.94 -2.89
C PHE A 56 -15.29 -3.60 -1.46
N VAL A 57 -15.08 -2.32 -1.15
CA VAL A 57 -14.73 -1.86 0.20
C VAL A 57 -15.86 -2.12 1.19
N ILE A 58 -17.11 -1.78 0.83
CA ILE A 58 -18.30 -2.03 1.67
C ILE A 58 -18.45 -3.52 1.96
N ASN A 59 -18.26 -4.37 0.95
CA ASN A 59 -18.36 -5.82 1.14
C ASN A 59 -17.21 -6.37 1.99
N GLN A 60 -15.99 -5.86 1.81
CA GLN A 60 -14.85 -6.20 2.68
C GLN A 60 -15.11 -5.79 4.13
N GLU A 61 -15.62 -4.59 4.39
CA GLU A 61 -15.99 -4.13 5.74
C GLU A 61 -17.04 -5.04 6.39
N ARG A 62 -18.02 -5.52 5.63
CA ARG A 62 -19.03 -6.47 6.13
C ARG A 62 -18.47 -7.88 6.38
N LEU A 63 -17.42 -8.28 5.67
CA LEU A 63 -16.84 -9.63 5.68
C LEU A 63 -15.61 -9.77 6.58
N LYS A 64 -15.39 -8.87 7.54
CA LYS A 64 -14.15 -8.78 8.33
C LYS A 64 -14.25 -9.32 9.77
N PRO A 65 -14.24 -10.65 10.00
CA PRO A 65 -13.84 -11.22 11.29
C PRO A 65 -12.30 -11.22 11.47
N GLN A 66 -11.53 -10.99 10.40
CA GLN A 66 -10.05 -10.98 10.44
C GLN A 66 -9.49 -9.64 10.97
N ASP A 67 -10.20 -8.52 10.76
CA ASP A 67 -9.76 -7.22 11.29
C ASP A 67 -9.91 -7.13 12.80
N GLU A 68 -10.95 -7.76 13.38
CA GLU A 68 -11.08 -7.87 14.83
C GLU A 68 -9.89 -8.61 15.45
N LYS A 69 -9.47 -9.74 14.85
CA LYS A 69 -8.27 -10.48 15.28
C LYS A 69 -7.00 -9.64 15.14
N ASN A 70 -6.82 -8.96 14.02
CA ASN A 70 -5.66 -8.08 13.82
C ASN A 70 -5.65 -6.90 14.81
N GLN A 71 -6.83 -6.40 15.17
CA GLN A 71 -6.98 -5.29 16.11
C GLN A 71 -6.72 -5.74 17.55
N GLU A 72 -7.15 -6.95 17.91
CA GLU A 72 -6.81 -7.59 19.17
C GLU A 72 -5.31 -7.93 19.27
N GLU A 73 -4.70 -8.42 18.19
CA GLU A 73 -3.25 -8.62 18.14
C GLU A 73 -2.50 -7.29 18.28
N ARG A 74 -2.97 -6.21 17.63
CA ARG A 74 -2.40 -4.88 17.79
C ARG A 74 -2.52 -4.36 19.21
N SER A 75 -3.68 -4.51 19.86
CA SER A 75 -3.86 -4.04 21.24
C SER A 75 -2.94 -4.79 22.20
N ARG A 76 -2.82 -6.12 22.06
CA ARG A 76 -1.87 -6.92 22.87
C ARG A 76 -0.43 -6.47 22.67
N VAL A 77 -0.03 -6.13 21.44
CA VAL A 77 1.31 -5.59 21.16
C VAL A 77 1.51 -4.21 21.78
N ASP A 78 0.51 -3.35 21.75
CA ASP A 78 0.60 -2.01 22.35
C ASP A 78 0.64 -2.09 23.89
N ASP A 79 -0.11 -3.02 24.51
CA ASP A 79 -0.02 -3.31 25.94
C ASP A 79 1.39 -3.81 26.33
N LEU A 80 1.97 -4.70 25.52
CA LEU A 80 3.33 -5.23 25.74
C LEU A 80 4.42 -4.17 25.53
N ARG A 81 4.18 -3.22 24.62
CA ARG A 81 5.10 -2.11 24.34
C ARG A 81 5.16 -1.11 25.49
N GLY A 82 4.03 -0.89 26.15
CA GLY A 82 3.90 0.00 27.30
C GLY A 82 4.05 1.48 26.95
N SER A 83 3.83 2.34 27.95
CA SER A 83 3.99 3.80 27.86
C SER A 83 4.59 4.33 29.18
N PRO A 84 5.67 5.12 29.16
CA PRO A 84 6.34 5.73 28.02
C PRO A 84 7.39 4.81 27.34
N MET A 85 7.61 5.02 26.04
CA MET A 85 8.66 4.33 25.29
C MET A 85 9.97 5.13 25.30
N GLY A 86 11.06 4.52 25.75
CA GLY A 86 12.41 5.07 25.62
C GLY A 86 12.94 4.96 24.18
N VAL A 87 13.61 6.00 23.69
CA VAL A 87 14.26 5.99 22.36
C VAL A 87 15.76 5.73 22.55
N GLY A 88 16.29 4.70 21.90
CA GLY A 88 17.71 4.33 21.93
C GLY A 88 18.32 4.20 20.53
N THR A 89 19.65 4.21 20.45
CA THR A 89 20.40 3.96 19.20
C THR A 89 21.04 2.58 19.29
N LEU A 90 20.82 1.73 18.27
CA LEU A 90 21.46 0.40 18.20
C LEU A 90 22.96 0.54 17.93
N VAL A 91 23.79 -0.08 18.77
CA VAL A 91 25.25 -0.16 18.59
C VAL A 91 25.60 -1.37 17.73
N GLU A 92 25.05 -2.54 18.05
CA GLU A 92 25.25 -3.79 17.32
C GLU A 92 24.02 -4.72 17.44
N ILE A 93 23.89 -5.65 16.49
CA ILE A 93 22.92 -6.76 16.51
C ILE A 93 23.73 -8.05 16.68
N ILE A 94 23.34 -8.90 17.63
CA ILE A 94 23.97 -10.21 17.89
C ILE A 94 23.52 -11.23 16.84
#